data_AF-B2W6N6-F1
#
_entry.id   AF-B2W6N6-F1
#
_cell.length_a   1.000
_cell.length_b   1.000
_cell.length_c   1.000
_cell.angle_alpha   90.00
_cell.angle_beta   90.00
_cell.angle_gamma   90.00
#
_symmetry.space_group_name_H-M   'P 1'
#
loop_
_entity.id
_entity.type
_entity.pdbx_description
1 polymer ?
#
loop_
_entity_poly.entity_id
_entity_poly.type
_entity_poly.pdbx_seq_one_letter_code
_entity_poly.pdbx_strand_id
1 'polypeptide(L)'
;MVCNGPKYKPWNGRHREQAANEAEQWARQDRANAAYDRLYESYGCNIPAGYYLNMTGSHIKILKNGMRSHVTDDERIGPPGTIWVPTIPLGKDGEAFSWERHAEQYKDLDEYSSVMQVQVGFNELGYELDETGRTWRAFQLQKLTLGKQGDVLVYYVEPSTTHDRTREYYRQAADGTYTIVPPNPAPGSSV
;
A
#
# COMPACT_ATOMS: atom_id res chain seq x y z
N MET A 1 -33.07 -0.86 48.09
CA MET A 1 -33.22 -1.53 46.78
C MET A 1 -31.82 -1.72 46.24
N VAL A 2 -31.33 -2.97 46.21
CA VAL A 2 -29.96 -3.30 45.85
C VAL A 2 -29.95 -3.70 44.38
N CYS A 3 -29.37 -2.86 43.53
CA CYS A 3 -29.13 -3.21 42.13
C CYS A 3 -27.82 -4.01 42.05
N ASN A 4 -27.94 -5.34 42.03
CA ASN A 4 -26.83 -6.25 41.76
C ASN A 4 -26.47 -6.21 40.26
N GLY A 5 -25.40 -5.50 39.91
CA GLY A 5 -24.72 -5.64 38.62
C GLY A 5 -23.84 -6.90 38.58
N PRO A 6 -23.53 -7.46 37.40
CA PRO A 6 -22.75 -8.70 37.31
C PRO A 6 -21.33 -8.48 37.83
N LYS A 7 -20.97 -9.33 38.80
CA LYS A 7 -19.64 -9.59 39.39
C LYS A 7 -18.46 -9.15 38.51
N TYR A 8 -17.63 -8.26 39.07
CA TYR A 8 -16.30 -7.89 38.58
C TYR A 8 -15.53 -9.11 38.03
N LYS A 9 -15.38 -9.21 36.72
CA LYS A 9 -14.34 -10.05 36.11
C LYS A 9 -13.00 -9.34 36.33
N PRO A 10 -11.94 -10.03 36.81
CA PRO A 10 -10.64 -9.40 36.97
C PRO A 10 -10.12 -8.94 35.61
N TRP A 11 -9.73 -7.66 35.53
CA TRP A 11 -9.09 -7.07 34.36
C TRP A 11 -7.76 -7.78 34.10
N ASN A 12 -7.76 -8.73 33.17
CA ASN A 12 -6.61 -9.58 32.83
C ASN A 12 -5.75 -8.95 31.71
N GLY A 13 -4.64 -9.61 31.35
CA GLY A 13 -3.73 -9.15 30.29
C GLY A 13 -4.41 -8.94 28.92
N ARG A 14 -5.36 -9.80 28.54
CA ARG A 14 -6.12 -9.66 27.29
C ARG A 14 -6.99 -8.41 27.25
N HIS A 15 -7.57 -8.00 28.39
CA HIS A 15 -8.30 -6.74 28.48
C HIS A 15 -7.38 -5.51 28.33
N ARG A 16 -6.12 -5.60 28.80
CA ARG A 16 -5.12 -4.54 28.57
C ARG A 16 -4.68 -4.47 27.11
N GLU A 17 -4.42 -5.62 26.49
CA GLU A 17 -4.08 -5.70 25.05
C GLU A 17 -5.22 -5.17 24.19
N GLN A 18 -6.47 -5.55 24.49
CA GLN A 18 -7.64 -5.04 23.80
C GLN A 18 -7.76 -3.51 23.94
N ALA A 19 -7.66 -2.99 25.17
CA ALA A 19 -7.74 -1.55 25.41
C ALA A 19 -6.59 -0.78 24.73
N ALA A 20 -5.38 -1.35 24.68
CA ALA A 20 -4.26 -0.76 23.96
C ALA A 20 -4.49 -0.75 22.45
N ASN A 21 -5.01 -1.84 21.89
CA ASN A 21 -5.35 -1.94 20.46
C ASN A 21 -6.46 -0.95 20.09
N GLU A 22 -7.51 -0.84 20.91
CA GLU A 22 -8.58 0.14 20.72
C GLU A 22 -8.02 1.57 20.80
N ALA A 23 -7.21 1.89 21.80
CA ALA A 23 -6.59 3.21 21.92
C ALA A 23 -5.69 3.55 20.71
N GLU A 24 -4.94 2.58 20.17
CA GLU A 24 -4.12 2.77 18.98
C GLU A 24 -4.99 3.02 17.73
N GLN A 25 -6.10 2.28 17.58
CA GLN A 25 -7.05 2.50 16.49
C GLN A 25 -7.65 3.91 16.53
N TRP A 26 -8.05 4.38 17.70
CA TRP A 26 -8.58 5.74 17.88
C TRP A 26 -7.53 6.80 17.56
N ALA A 27 -6.30 6.64 18.06
CA ALA A 27 -5.21 7.54 17.76
C ALA A 27 -4.90 7.59 16.24
N ARG A 28 -4.97 6.44 15.55
CA ARG A 28 -4.80 6.38 14.09
C ARG A 28 -5.93 7.12 13.37
N GLN A 29 -7.16 6.95 13.82
CA GLN A 29 -8.32 7.65 13.27
C GLN A 29 -8.24 9.17 13.48
N ASP A 30 -7.80 9.62 14.66
CA ASP A 30 -7.59 11.03 14.96
C ASP A 30 -6.51 11.65 14.08
N ARG A 31 -5.38 10.96 13.89
CA ARG A 31 -4.32 11.40 12.96
C ARG A 31 -4.83 11.48 11.52
N ALA A 32 -5.58 10.48 11.06
CA ALA A 32 -6.16 10.48 9.73
C ALA A 32 -7.19 11.60 9.52
N ASN A 33 -7.97 11.95 10.55
CA ASN A 33 -8.89 13.09 10.50
C ASN A 33 -8.13 14.43 10.46
N ALA A 34 -7.12 14.61 11.32
CA ALA A 34 -6.29 15.81 11.31
C ALA A 34 -5.55 16.01 9.97
N ALA A 35 -5.08 14.93 9.36
CA ALA A 35 -4.48 14.97 8.02
C ALA A 35 -5.49 15.34 6.93
N TYR A 36 -6.74 14.87 7.05
CA TYR A 36 -7.82 15.25 6.15
C TYR A 36 -8.18 16.74 6.29
N ASP A 37 -8.22 17.28 7.51
CA ASP A 37 -8.49 18.71 7.73
C ASP A 37 -7.41 19.58 7.09
N ARG A 38 -6.12 19.21 7.22
CA ARG A 38 -5.02 19.89 6.53
C ARG A 38 -5.12 19.80 5.01
N LEU A 39 -5.51 18.64 4.48
CA LEU A 39 -5.79 18.48 3.05
C LEU A 39 -6.88 19.45 2.62
N TYR A 40 -8.00 19.52 3.34
CA TYR A 40 -9.09 20.43 3.05
C TYR A 40 -8.67 21.91 3.06
N GLU A 41 -7.91 22.32 4.09
CA GLU A 41 -7.36 23.67 4.22
C GLU A 41 -6.44 24.04 3.06
N SER A 42 -5.59 23.11 2.59
CA SER A 42 -4.66 23.36 1.48
C SER A 42 -5.35 23.67 0.14
N TYR A 43 -6.54 23.12 -0.09
CA TYR A 43 -7.34 23.39 -1.30
C TYR A 43 -8.29 24.59 -1.14
N GLY A 44 -8.54 25.04 0.10
CA GLY A 44 -9.25 26.28 0.44
C GLY A 44 -10.75 26.32 0.11
N CYS A 45 -11.25 25.52 -0.84
CA CYS A 45 -12.67 25.56 -1.21
C CYS A 45 -13.25 24.24 -1.72
N ASN A 46 -12.45 23.33 -2.29
CA ASN A 46 -12.88 21.97 -2.61
C ASN A 46 -11.67 21.06 -2.93
N ILE A 47 -11.60 19.91 -2.26
CA ILE A 47 -10.65 18.86 -2.62
C ILE A 47 -11.16 18.19 -3.91
N PRO A 48 -10.32 18.02 -4.96
CA PRO A 48 -10.70 17.30 -6.16
C PRO A 48 -11.23 15.90 -5.87
N ALA A 49 -12.20 15.46 -6.67
CA ALA A 49 -12.69 14.09 -6.57
C ALA A 49 -11.59 13.11 -7.01
N GLY A 50 -11.39 12.04 -6.24
CA GLY A 50 -10.29 11.11 -6.48
C GLY A 50 -9.99 10.24 -5.26
N TYR A 51 -8.90 9.48 -5.37
CA TYR A 51 -8.38 8.65 -4.30
C TYR A 51 -7.18 9.33 -3.67
N TYR A 52 -7.04 9.18 -2.36
CA TYR A 52 -5.97 9.78 -1.59
C TYR A 52 -5.40 8.77 -0.61
N LEU A 53 -4.09 8.60 -0.62
CA LEU A 53 -3.35 7.66 0.22
C LEU A 53 -2.28 8.42 0.99
N ASN A 54 -2.06 8.04 2.24
CA ASN A 54 -0.91 8.49 3.02
C ASN A 54 0.08 7.33 3.29
N MET A 55 1.26 7.67 3.79
CA MET A 55 2.34 6.69 4.00
C MET A 55 2.08 5.74 5.16
N THR A 56 1.18 6.11 6.06
CA THR A 56 0.75 5.24 7.17
C THR A 56 -0.34 4.24 6.76
N GLY A 57 -0.77 4.26 5.49
CA GLY A 57 -1.68 3.29 4.90
C GLY A 57 -3.16 3.65 4.98
N SER A 58 -3.49 4.87 5.42
CA SER A 58 -4.85 5.41 5.39
C SER A 58 -5.23 5.78 3.95
N HIS A 59 -6.40 5.30 3.51
CA HIS A 59 -6.87 5.48 2.14
C HIS A 59 -8.30 6.02 2.15
N ILE A 60 -8.50 7.18 1.54
CA ILE A 60 -9.81 7.84 1.44
C ILE A 60 -10.17 8.11 -0.02
N LYS A 61 -11.46 8.25 -0.27
CA LYS A 61 -12.01 8.65 -1.57
C LYS A 61 -12.83 9.92 -1.42
N ILE A 62 -12.55 10.92 -2.23
CA ILE A 62 -13.35 12.13 -2.34
C ILE A 62 -14.30 11.97 -3.51
N LEU A 63 -15.60 12.04 -3.24
CA LEU A 63 -16.64 11.92 -4.24
C LEU A 63 -16.81 13.22 -5.03
N LYS A 64 -17.47 13.16 -6.18
CA LYS A 64 -17.73 14.35 -7.03
C LYS A 64 -18.50 15.47 -6.33
N ASN A 65 -19.25 15.16 -5.28
CA ASN A 65 -19.96 16.12 -4.45
C ASN A 65 -19.12 16.67 -3.28
N GLY A 66 -17.81 16.36 -3.23
CA GLY A 66 -16.88 16.80 -2.18
C GLY A 66 -16.90 15.96 -0.91
N MET A 67 -17.81 14.97 -0.79
CA MET A 67 -17.90 14.15 0.42
C MET A 67 -16.77 13.11 0.48
N ARG A 68 -16.21 12.95 1.68
CA ARG A 68 -15.29 11.87 2.02
C ARG A 68 -16.03 10.54 2.13
N SER A 69 -15.49 9.51 1.50
CA SER A 69 -15.94 8.13 1.57
C SER A 69 -14.79 7.20 1.94
N HIS A 70 -15.12 6.09 2.59
CA HIS A 70 -14.18 5.05 2.95
C HIS A 70 -13.86 4.18 1.73
N VAL A 71 -12.59 3.86 1.52
CA VAL A 71 -12.14 2.94 0.47
C VAL A 71 -12.23 1.52 1.00
N THR A 72 -13.02 0.65 0.36
CA THR A 72 -13.12 -0.75 0.80
C THR A 72 -11.80 -1.49 0.65
N ASP A 73 -11.64 -2.62 1.35
CA ASP A 73 -10.44 -3.46 1.18
C ASP A 73 -10.27 -3.92 -0.27
N ASP A 74 -11.37 -4.29 -0.94
CA ASP A 74 -11.35 -4.68 -2.35
C ASP A 74 -10.91 -3.54 -3.27
N GLU A 75 -11.40 -2.31 -3.05
CA GLU A 75 -10.95 -1.13 -3.81
C GLU A 75 -9.48 -0.84 -3.53
N ARG A 76 -9.04 -0.99 -2.26
CA ARG A 76 -7.65 -0.75 -1.85
C ARG A 76 -6.69 -1.74 -2.48
N ILE A 77 -7.05 -3.02 -2.55
CA ILE A 77 -6.21 -4.06 -3.17
C ILE A 77 -6.19 -3.90 -4.69
N GLY A 78 -7.35 -3.61 -5.30
CA GLY A 78 -7.47 -3.49 -6.75
C GLY A 78 -7.29 -4.83 -7.49
N PRO A 79 -7.38 -4.81 -8.83
CA PRO A 79 -7.12 -5.99 -9.66
C PRO A 79 -5.67 -6.48 -9.53
N PRO A 80 -5.40 -7.78 -9.75
CA PRO A 80 -4.04 -8.30 -9.77
C PRO A 80 -3.12 -7.54 -10.73
N GLY A 81 -1.92 -7.22 -10.25
CA GLY A 81 -0.94 -6.46 -11.04
C GLY A 81 -1.27 -4.98 -11.14
N THR A 82 -2.07 -4.44 -10.24
CA THR A 82 -2.23 -2.99 -10.07
C THR A 82 -1.50 -2.51 -8.84
N ILE A 83 -1.00 -1.27 -8.89
CA ILE A 83 -0.44 -0.58 -7.73
C ILE A 83 -1.00 0.83 -7.64
N TRP A 84 -1.11 1.34 -6.42
CA TRP A 84 -1.43 2.74 -6.17
C TRP A 84 -0.16 3.57 -6.25
N VAL A 85 -0.22 4.65 -7.03
CA VAL A 85 0.88 5.60 -7.18
C VAL A 85 0.35 7.03 -7.07
N PRO A 86 1.16 7.98 -6.61
CA PRO A 86 0.83 9.41 -6.66
C PRO A 86 0.40 9.84 -8.06
N THR A 87 -0.61 10.69 -8.19
CA THR A 87 -1.00 11.23 -9.50
C THR A 87 0.07 12.15 -10.10
N ILE A 88 0.91 12.76 -9.26
CA ILE A 88 2.04 13.59 -9.66
C ILE A 88 3.31 12.81 -9.33
N PRO A 89 4.01 12.26 -10.34
CA PRO A 89 5.23 11.52 -10.12
C PRO A 89 6.34 12.44 -9.62
N LEU A 90 7.14 11.95 -8.67
CA LEU A 90 8.26 12.67 -8.08
C LEU A 90 9.48 11.77 -8.06
N GLY A 91 10.65 12.32 -8.42
CA GLY A 91 11.91 11.59 -8.51
C GLY A 91 12.70 12.01 -9.74
N LYS A 92 13.63 11.15 -10.18
CA LYS A 92 14.47 11.38 -11.36
C LYS A 92 14.11 10.44 -12.50
N ASP A 93 14.36 10.91 -13.71
CA ASP A 93 14.24 10.14 -14.95
C ASP A 93 15.10 8.86 -14.88
N GLY A 94 14.50 7.72 -15.24
CA GLY A 94 15.11 6.38 -15.19
C GLY A 94 15.10 5.69 -13.82
N GLU A 95 14.64 6.35 -12.75
CA GLU A 95 14.59 5.73 -11.42
C GLU A 95 13.37 4.84 -11.23
N ALA A 96 13.50 3.83 -10.37
CA ALA A 96 12.36 3.04 -9.90
C ALA A 96 11.44 3.91 -9.03
N PHE A 97 10.12 3.75 -9.21
CA PHE A 97 9.16 4.35 -8.30
C PHE A 97 9.33 3.78 -6.88
N SER A 98 9.34 4.66 -5.88
CA SER A 98 9.39 4.32 -4.47
C SER A 98 8.48 5.24 -3.67
N TRP A 99 7.59 4.64 -2.88
CA TRP A 99 6.74 5.35 -1.93
C TRP A 99 7.57 6.03 -0.84
N GLU A 100 8.65 5.40 -0.37
CA GLU A 100 9.53 5.97 0.66
C GLU A 100 10.18 7.27 0.17
N ARG A 101 10.72 7.29 -1.06
CA ARG A 101 11.29 8.52 -1.64
C ARG A 101 10.24 9.59 -1.89
N HIS A 102 9.02 9.19 -2.24
CA HIS A 102 7.92 10.13 -2.37
C HIS A 102 7.57 10.75 -1.01
N ALA A 103 7.58 9.95 0.05
CA ALA A 103 7.31 10.37 1.43
C ALA A 103 8.32 11.38 1.98
N GLU A 104 9.60 11.29 1.58
CA GLU A 104 10.67 12.19 2.03
C GLU A 104 10.37 13.68 1.75
N GLN A 105 9.45 13.98 0.83
CA GLN A 105 9.03 15.35 0.53
C GLN A 105 7.99 15.90 1.52
N TYR A 106 7.32 15.02 2.25
CA TYR A 106 6.30 15.37 3.22
C TYR A 106 6.93 15.46 4.61
N LYS A 107 6.59 16.53 5.34
CA LYS A 107 7.05 16.69 6.74
C LYS A 107 6.34 15.74 7.69
N ASP A 108 5.15 15.30 7.32
CA ASP A 108 4.30 14.41 8.08
C ASP A 108 3.83 13.25 7.18
N LEU A 109 4.12 12.02 7.59
CA LEU A 109 3.79 10.79 6.85
C LEU A 109 2.28 10.52 6.81
N ASP A 110 1.50 11.18 7.68
CA ASP A 110 0.05 11.11 7.65
C ASP A 110 -0.57 11.99 6.56
N GLU A 111 0.20 12.88 5.89
CA GLU A 111 -0.31 13.72 4.81
C GLU A 111 -0.80 12.92 3.59
N TYR A 112 -1.99 13.28 3.13
CA TYR A 112 -2.62 12.63 1.99
C TYR A 112 -2.04 13.13 0.67
N SER A 113 -1.66 12.18 -0.17
CA SER A 113 -1.30 12.42 -1.57
C SER A 113 -2.43 11.93 -2.47
N SER A 114 -2.77 12.71 -3.51
CA SER A 114 -3.67 12.24 -4.57
C SER A 114 -3.02 11.07 -5.29
N VAL A 115 -3.77 9.99 -5.50
CA VAL A 115 -3.28 8.73 -6.08
C VAL A 115 -4.17 8.20 -7.20
N MET A 116 -3.58 7.38 -8.05
CA MET A 116 -4.27 6.62 -9.09
C MET A 116 -3.77 5.17 -9.10
N GLN A 117 -4.59 4.27 -9.62
CA GLN A 117 -4.16 2.91 -9.92
C GLN A 117 -3.43 2.87 -11.27
N VAL A 118 -2.28 2.21 -11.29
CA VAL A 118 -1.54 1.89 -12.51
C VAL A 118 -1.51 0.38 -12.67
N GLN A 119 -1.95 -0.10 -13.83
CA GLN A 119 -1.80 -1.51 -14.22
C GLN A 119 -0.35 -1.75 -14.62
N VAL A 120 0.39 -2.46 -13.78
CA VAL A 120 1.77 -2.87 -14.03
C VAL A 120 1.86 -4.30 -14.55
N GLY A 121 0.95 -5.19 -14.19
CA GLY A 121 0.99 -6.59 -14.60
C GLY A 121 2.20 -7.36 -14.05
N PHE A 122 2.44 -8.54 -14.61
CA PHE A 122 3.48 -9.47 -14.17
C PHE A 122 4.34 -9.94 -15.34
N ASN A 123 5.64 -10.10 -15.08
CA ASN A 123 6.56 -10.86 -15.90
C ASN A 123 6.41 -12.35 -15.58
N GLU A 124 6.19 -13.18 -16.61
CA GLU A 124 6.26 -14.64 -16.47
C GLU A 124 7.73 -15.07 -16.59
N LEU A 125 8.29 -15.57 -15.49
CA LEU A 125 9.71 -15.95 -15.37
C LEU A 125 9.95 -17.40 -15.81
N GLY A 126 8.90 -18.14 -16.13
CA GLY A 126 8.95 -19.55 -16.53
C GLY A 126 8.59 -20.50 -15.39
N TYR A 127 9.16 -21.70 -15.44
CA TYR A 127 8.85 -22.79 -14.51
C TYR A 127 10.04 -23.10 -13.61
N GLU A 128 9.76 -23.35 -12.33
CA GLU A 128 10.72 -23.76 -11.31
C GLU A 128 10.26 -25.08 -10.67
N LEU A 129 11.23 -25.89 -10.22
CA LEU A 129 10.97 -27.10 -9.44
C LEU A 129 11.35 -26.84 -7.99
N ASP A 130 10.52 -27.29 -7.06
CA ASP A 130 10.91 -27.32 -5.65
C ASP A 130 11.65 -28.62 -5.29
N GLU A 131 12.10 -28.70 -4.04
CA GLU A 131 12.85 -29.85 -3.50
C GLU A 131 12.05 -31.16 -3.52
N THR A 132 10.71 -31.08 -3.63
CA THR A 132 9.81 -32.24 -3.74
C THR A 132 9.55 -32.65 -5.19
N GLY A 133 10.11 -31.93 -6.15
CA GLY A 133 9.88 -32.14 -7.58
C GLY A 133 8.58 -31.52 -8.10
N ARG A 134 7.87 -30.73 -7.29
CA ARG A 134 6.65 -30.05 -7.72
C ARG A 134 7.00 -28.86 -8.60
N THR A 135 6.27 -28.71 -9.69
CA THR A 135 6.46 -27.61 -10.66
C THR A 135 5.65 -26.39 -10.28
N TRP A 136 6.29 -25.22 -10.37
CA TRP A 136 5.76 -23.91 -10.07
C TRP A 136 5.94 -22.99 -11.27
N ARG A 137 4.89 -22.25 -11.65
CA ARG A 137 5.00 -21.09 -12.55
C ARG A 137 5.43 -19.89 -11.73
N ALA A 138 6.49 -19.22 -12.14
CA ALA A 138 7.03 -18.06 -11.45
C ALA A 138 6.60 -16.76 -12.14
N PHE A 139 6.12 -15.80 -11.35
CA PHE A 139 5.67 -14.49 -11.80
C PHE A 139 6.29 -13.41 -10.94
N GLN A 140 6.70 -12.29 -11.53
CA GLN A 140 7.20 -11.14 -10.78
C GLN A 140 6.52 -9.88 -11.27
N LEU A 141 6.08 -9.01 -10.35
CA LEU A 141 5.43 -7.75 -10.71
C LEU A 141 6.37 -6.93 -11.61
N GLN A 142 5.85 -6.36 -12.70
CA GLN A 142 6.68 -5.51 -13.57
C GLN A 142 7.20 -4.31 -12.78
N LYS A 143 8.39 -3.82 -13.14
CA LYS A 143 8.98 -2.69 -12.46
C LYS A 143 8.32 -1.41 -12.97
N LEU A 144 7.91 -0.54 -12.05
CA LEU A 144 7.48 0.80 -12.40
C LEU A 144 8.66 1.76 -12.28
N THR A 145 8.99 2.45 -13.36
CA THR A 145 10.02 3.49 -13.38
C THR A 145 9.42 4.84 -13.72
N LEU A 146 10.15 5.88 -13.36
CA LEU A 146 9.86 7.24 -13.71
C LEU A 146 10.60 7.55 -15.00
N GLY A 147 9.93 8.15 -15.97
CA GLY A 147 10.57 8.60 -17.18
C GLY A 147 10.02 9.94 -17.66
N LYS A 148 10.77 10.62 -18.50
CA LYS A 148 10.30 11.89 -19.09
C LYS A 148 9.45 11.67 -20.34
N GLN A 149 8.38 12.44 -20.44
CA GLN A 149 7.64 12.67 -21.68
C GLN A 149 7.59 14.18 -21.93
N GLY A 150 8.55 14.68 -22.72
CA GLY A 150 8.82 16.11 -22.78
C GLY A 150 9.39 16.61 -21.45
N ASP A 151 8.81 17.66 -20.89
CA ASP A 151 9.23 18.27 -19.62
C ASP A 151 8.50 17.68 -18.38
N VAL A 152 7.62 16.70 -18.59
CA VAL A 152 6.82 16.10 -17.51
C VAL A 152 7.34 14.70 -17.18
N LEU A 153 7.41 14.39 -15.89
CA LEU A 153 7.72 13.05 -15.41
C LEU A 153 6.43 12.21 -15.44
N VAL A 154 6.52 11.00 -15.98
CA VAL A 154 5.43 10.03 -16.09
C VAL A 154 5.90 8.66 -15.63
N TYR A 155 4.96 7.77 -15.33
CA TYR A 155 5.26 6.39 -15.00
C TYR A 155 5.39 5.52 -16.24
N TYR A 156 6.42 4.69 -16.29
CA TYR A 156 6.61 3.65 -17.30
C TYR A 156 6.66 2.29 -16.64
N VAL A 157 6.04 1.31 -17.29
CA VAL A 157 6.13 -0.09 -16.90
C VAL A 157 7.24 -0.74 -17.70
N GLU A 158 8.23 -1.30 -17.00
CA GLU A 158 9.38 -1.99 -17.59
C GLU A 158 9.15 -3.51 -17.59
N PRO A 159 8.81 -4.10 -18.74
CA PRO A 159 8.77 -5.55 -18.88
C PRO A 159 10.19 -6.12 -18.79
N SER A 160 10.32 -7.29 -18.17
CA SER A 160 11.59 -8.01 -18.06
C SER A 160 11.34 -9.50 -18.20
N THR A 161 12.24 -10.20 -18.87
CA THR A 161 12.28 -11.67 -18.89
C THR A 161 13.26 -12.24 -17.86
N THR A 162 14.00 -11.36 -17.18
CA THR A 162 15.00 -11.72 -16.19
C THR A 162 14.41 -11.58 -14.80
N HIS A 163 14.59 -12.63 -13.99
CA HIS A 163 14.22 -12.64 -12.58
C HIS A 163 15.14 -11.70 -11.78
N ASP A 164 14.55 -10.65 -11.19
CA ASP A 164 15.22 -9.79 -10.21
C ASP A 164 15.10 -10.39 -8.81
N ARG A 165 16.16 -11.03 -8.34
CA ARG A 165 16.19 -11.67 -7.02
C ARG A 165 16.09 -10.68 -5.85
N THR A 166 16.33 -9.39 -6.08
CA THR A 166 16.24 -8.37 -5.03
C THR A 166 14.80 -7.94 -4.73
N ARG A 167 13.83 -8.53 -5.45
CA ARG A 167 12.40 -8.26 -5.32
C ARG A 167 11.65 -9.54 -5.03
N GLU A 168 10.50 -9.40 -4.39
CA GLU A 168 9.59 -10.53 -4.23
C GLU A 168 9.12 -11.05 -5.60
N TYR A 169 8.78 -12.34 -5.63
CA TYR A 169 8.11 -12.97 -6.76
C TYR A 169 7.14 -14.02 -6.26
N TYR A 170 6.21 -14.41 -7.12
CA TYR A 170 5.10 -15.29 -6.83
C TYR A 170 5.33 -16.61 -7.55
N ARG A 171 5.08 -17.71 -6.86
CA ARG A 171 5.06 -19.05 -7.43
C ARG A 171 3.63 -19.57 -7.42
N GLN A 172 3.15 -20.12 -8.51
CA GLN A 172 1.83 -20.73 -8.62
C GLN A 172 1.95 -22.16 -9.15
N ALA A 173 1.38 -23.12 -8.43
CA ALA A 173 1.29 -24.50 -8.87
C ALA A 173 0.02 -24.74 -9.71
N ALA A 174 -0.02 -25.86 -10.44
CA ALA A 174 -1.13 -26.21 -11.33
C ALA A 174 -2.47 -26.40 -10.60
N ASP A 175 -2.45 -26.73 -9.31
CA ASP A 175 -3.63 -26.86 -8.45
C ASP A 175 -4.16 -25.51 -7.93
N GLY A 176 -3.56 -24.40 -8.33
CA GLY A 176 -3.92 -23.05 -7.91
C GLY A 176 -3.26 -22.59 -6.61
N THR A 177 -2.50 -23.45 -5.93
CA THR A 177 -1.71 -23.04 -4.75
C THR A 177 -0.70 -21.98 -5.16
N TYR A 178 -0.55 -20.91 -4.36
CA TYR A 178 0.47 -19.91 -4.59
C TYR A 178 1.32 -19.66 -3.34
N THR A 179 2.57 -19.25 -3.56
CA THR A 179 3.49 -18.82 -2.51
C THR A 179 4.17 -17.52 -2.93
N ILE A 180 4.46 -16.68 -1.94
CA ILE A 180 5.25 -15.46 -2.13
C ILE A 180 6.67 -15.77 -1.68
N VAL A 181 7.63 -15.57 -2.57
CA VAL A 181 9.05 -15.75 -2.27
C VAL A 181 9.64 -14.37 -1.99
N PRO A 182 10.25 -14.16 -0.80
CA PRO A 182 10.82 -12.87 -0.44
C PRO A 182 12.07 -12.54 -1.28
N PRO A 183 12.45 -11.26 -1.34
CA PRO A 183 13.69 -10.84 -1.98
C PRO A 183 14.93 -11.44 -1.29
N ASN A 184 16.00 -11.59 -2.05
CA ASN A 184 17.31 -12.05 -1.62
C ASN A 184 18.41 -11.03 -2.02
N PRO A 185 19.10 -10.39 -1.05
CA PRO A 185 18.99 -10.58 0.39
C PRO A 185 17.66 -10.10 0.98
N ALA A 186 17.27 -10.67 2.13
CA ALA A 186 16.05 -10.27 2.82
C ALA A 186 16.15 -8.80 3.27
N PRO A 187 15.04 -8.03 3.29
CA PRO A 187 15.07 -6.63 3.70
C PRO A 187 15.57 -6.53 5.14
N GLY A 188 16.65 -5.77 5.36
CA GLY A 188 17.28 -5.60 6.68
C GLY A 188 18.43 -6.56 6.99
N SER A 189 18.77 -7.49 6.09
CA SER A 189 20.03 -8.25 6.16
C SER A 189 21.18 -7.39 5.62
N SER A 190 21.58 -6.39 6.40
CA SER A 190 22.87 -5.72 6.20
C SER A 190 23.95 -6.62 6.77
N VAL A 191 24.96 -6.97 5.96
CA VAL A 191 26.24 -7.48 6.45
C VAL A 191 27.02 -6.32 7.05
#